data_AF-A0A2N1QFZ7-F1
#
_entry.id   AF-A0A2N1QFZ7-F1
#
_cell.length_a   1.000
_cell.length_b   1.000
_cell.length_c   1.000
_cell.angle_alpha   90.00
_cell.angle_beta   90.00
_cell.angle_gamma   90.00
#
_symmetry.space_group_name_H-M   'P 1'
#
loop_
_entity.id
_entity.type
_entity.pdbx_description
1 polymer ?
#
loop_
_entity_poly.entity_id
_entity_poly.type
_entity_poly.pdbx_seq_one_letter_code
_entity_poly.pdbx_strand_id
1 'polypeptide(L)'
;MCFFRRKIKDKMKGQNEPVKAQVKTEAVVVTPKAEPTPVMTKIEEPIAPTVKALPKVEKVPEKPKAETSSGRYSGKYEIYPEAGGFKYRLKASNGEILIVSQAYASKAGAASGIETLKKNVEAGVFEFYTDKSNYTQFLLYNSNKARVIATGEFYESVARAQSASESVKKFYNNDKVLNLDAISPEDMREELVELKPIEPANNGKFEFDELSGEILFRLKASNGEVLFESNTYSSKASALQSLEVIKKAIEAGNFRVMKDKVGRFQFKLYASNKSLLLSGETYPNEENCLSALDSVRRFYQDAKIVE
;
A
#
# COMPACT_ATOMS: atom_id res chain seq x y z
N MET A 1 34.01 -5.46 -44.90
CA MET A 1 34.07 -5.56 -46.37
C MET A 1 33.38 -6.86 -46.76
N CYS A 2 32.16 -6.80 -47.31
CA CYS A 2 31.87 -6.54 -48.72
C CYS A 2 31.85 -7.82 -49.58
N PHE A 3 30.62 -8.13 -50.01
CA PHE A 3 30.16 -8.82 -51.22
C PHE A 3 30.38 -10.34 -51.38
N PHE A 4 29.36 -11.22 -51.48
CA PHE A 4 28.17 -11.36 -52.35
C PHE A 4 28.41 -12.19 -53.63
N ARG A 5 27.44 -13.09 -53.89
CA ARG A 5 26.88 -13.54 -55.19
C ARG A 5 27.48 -14.77 -55.92
N ARG A 6 26.63 -15.79 -56.14
CA ARG A 6 26.03 -16.08 -57.47
C ARG A 6 24.90 -17.13 -57.46
N LYS A 7 23.81 -16.75 -58.15
CA LYS A 7 22.80 -17.52 -58.93
C LYS A 7 22.00 -18.62 -58.18
N ILE A 8 20.69 -18.74 -58.36
CA ILE A 8 19.98 -19.10 -59.61
C ILE A 8 18.54 -18.52 -59.61
N LYS A 9 18.09 -18.08 -60.78
CA LYS A 9 16.69 -17.72 -61.12
C LYS A 9 15.90 -19.01 -61.38
N ASP A 10 14.63 -19.10 -60.98
CA ASP A 10 13.54 -19.19 -61.96
C ASP A 10 12.13 -19.05 -61.36
N LYS A 11 11.24 -18.63 -62.27
CA LYS A 11 9.85 -18.16 -62.13
C LYS A 11 8.87 -19.16 -61.51
N MET A 12 7.89 -18.66 -60.75
CA MET A 12 6.47 -18.75 -61.12
C MET A 12 5.59 -17.86 -60.24
N LYS A 13 4.77 -17.03 -60.90
CA LYS A 13 3.71 -16.20 -60.34
C LYS A 13 2.47 -17.07 -60.07
N GLY A 14 1.84 -16.91 -58.91
CA GLY A 14 0.50 -17.38 -58.62
C GLY A 14 -0.16 -16.37 -57.68
N GLN A 15 -1.15 -15.66 -58.22
CA GLN A 15 -2.00 -14.69 -57.51
C GLN A 15 -2.90 -15.45 -56.51
N ASN A 16 -3.12 -14.87 -55.33
CA ASN A 16 -4.46 -14.79 -54.74
C ASN A 16 -4.47 -13.76 -53.61
N GLU A 17 -5.34 -12.77 -53.80
CA GLU A 17 -5.67 -11.69 -52.88
C GLU A 17 -6.47 -12.20 -51.65
N PRO A 18 -6.48 -11.43 -50.55
CA PRO A 18 -7.07 -11.84 -49.29
C PRO A 18 -8.61 -11.83 -49.32
N VAL A 19 -9.20 -12.95 -48.91
CA VAL A 19 -10.64 -13.11 -48.69
C VAL A 19 -11.07 -12.31 -47.46
N LYS A 20 -11.90 -11.29 -47.68
CA LYS A 20 -12.78 -10.68 -46.67
C LYS A 20 -13.89 -11.67 -46.30
N ALA A 21 -14.00 -12.00 -45.01
CA ALA A 21 -15.21 -12.54 -44.40
C ALA A 21 -15.41 -11.78 -43.07
N GLN A 22 -16.19 -10.70 -43.08
CA GLN A 22 -17.59 -10.68 -42.59
C GLN A 22 -17.72 -11.18 -41.14
N VAL A 23 -17.48 -10.25 -40.21
CA VAL A 23 -18.00 -10.30 -38.84
C VAL A 23 -19.52 -10.17 -38.93
N LYS A 24 -20.25 -11.25 -38.69
CA LYS A 24 -21.68 -11.19 -38.37
C LYS A 24 -21.81 -10.75 -36.91
N THR A 25 -22.22 -9.51 -36.71
CA THR A 25 -22.81 -9.02 -35.47
C THR A 25 -24.18 -9.67 -35.31
N GLU A 26 -24.28 -10.67 -34.44
CA GLU A 26 -25.56 -11.09 -33.88
C GLU A 26 -25.86 -10.20 -32.67
N ALA A 27 -26.92 -9.40 -32.83
CA ALA A 27 -27.52 -8.63 -31.75
C ALA A 27 -28.23 -9.58 -30.79
N VAL A 28 -27.68 -9.74 -29.59
CA VAL A 28 -28.41 -10.34 -28.48
C VAL A 28 -29.38 -9.29 -27.95
N VAL A 29 -30.65 -9.48 -28.27
CA VAL A 29 -31.80 -8.76 -27.69
C VAL A 29 -31.86 -9.12 -26.21
N VAL A 30 -31.34 -8.25 -25.35
CA VAL A 30 -31.60 -8.29 -23.92
C VAL A 30 -32.90 -7.52 -23.67
N THR A 31 -33.96 -8.27 -23.37
CA THR A 31 -35.21 -7.72 -22.85
C THR A 31 -34.96 -7.19 -21.43
N PRO A 32 -35.31 -5.91 -21.14
CA PRO A 32 -35.15 -5.37 -19.81
C PRO A 32 -36.25 -5.91 -18.88
N LYS A 33 -35.85 -6.61 -17.81
CA LYS A 33 -36.74 -6.99 -16.70
C LYS A 33 -36.74 -5.85 -15.68
N ALA A 34 -37.96 -5.40 -15.36
CA ALA A 34 -38.31 -4.22 -14.60
C ALA A 34 -37.66 -4.09 -13.21
N GLU A 35 -37.15 -2.90 -12.93
CA GLU A 35 -37.01 -2.32 -11.59
C GLU A 35 -38.39 -1.84 -11.09
N PRO A 36 -38.73 -2.03 -9.80
CA PRO A 36 -39.96 -1.49 -9.25
C PRO A 36 -39.82 0.03 -9.03
N THR A 37 -40.76 0.76 -9.61
CA THR A 37 -40.93 2.21 -9.47
C THR A 37 -41.38 2.61 -8.05
N PRO A 38 -40.97 3.81 -7.59
CA PRO A 38 -41.38 4.36 -6.30
C PRO A 38 -42.80 4.92 -6.40
N VAL A 39 -43.64 4.61 -5.40
CA VAL A 39 -44.97 5.19 -5.25
C VAL A 39 -44.84 6.62 -4.72
N MET A 40 -45.14 7.60 -5.58
CA MET A 40 -45.41 8.99 -5.17
C MET A 40 -46.85 9.06 -4.65
N THR A 41 -47.03 9.56 -3.42
CA THR A 41 -48.32 10.06 -2.94
C THR A 41 -48.24 11.56 -2.70
N LYS A 42 -49.35 12.22 -3.04
CA LYS A 42 -49.62 13.64 -3.26
C LYS A 42 -49.16 14.62 -2.17
N ILE A 43 -48.78 15.80 -2.66
CA ILE A 43 -48.63 17.08 -1.96
C ILE A 43 -50.02 17.61 -1.58
N GLU A 44 -50.21 17.98 -0.31
CA GLU A 44 -51.16 19.00 0.13
C GLU A 44 -50.45 19.97 1.10
N GLU A 45 -50.46 21.25 0.75
CA GLU A 45 -50.24 22.41 1.60
C GLU A 45 -51.34 23.44 1.22
N PRO A 46 -51.70 24.47 2.03
CA PRO A 46 -51.12 24.86 3.32
C PRO A 46 -52.19 25.19 4.41
N ILE A 47 -51.81 25.08 5.69
CA ILE A 47 -52.44 25.88 6.76
C ILE A 47 -51.41 26.22 7.84
N ALA A 48 -50.98 27.49 7.87
CA ALA A 48 -50.45 28.13 9.09
C ALA A 48 -51.64 28.52 9.98
N PRO A 49 -51.56 28.62 11.34
CA PRO A 49 -50.43 29.06 12.17
C PRO A 49 -50.17 28.09 13.36
N THR A 50 -49.14 28.17 14.19
CA THR A 50 -48.93 29.17 15.24
C THR A 50 -47.62 28.82 15.97
N VAL A 51 -46.81 29.83 16.26
CA VAL A 51 -45.51 29.71 16.94
C VAL A 51 -45.71 29.33 18.40
N LYS A 52 -45.13 28.21 18.84
CA LYS A 52 -44.77 27.95 20.24
C LYS A 52 -43.33 27.45 20.30
N ALA A 53 -42.55 28.08 21.16
CA ALA A 53 -41.11 27.96 21.28
C ALA A 53 -40.63 26.53 21.56
N LEU A 54 -39.63 26.10 20.80
CA LEU A 54 -38.84 24.88 21.04
C LEU A 54 -37.83 25.12 22.18
N PRO A 55 -37.61 24.14 23.06
CA PRO A 55 -36.58 24.19 24.08
C PRO A 55 -35.19 24.06 23.45
N LYS A 56 -34.24 24.69 24.13
CA LYS A 56 -32.82 24.87 23.82
C LYS A 56 -32.12 23.53 23.53
N VAL A 57 -31.54 23.40 22.33
CA VAL A 57 -30.65 22.29 21.96
C VAL A 57 -29.43 22.29 22.89
N GLU A 58 -29.29 21.23 23.68
CA GLU A 58 -28.07 20.90 24.42
C GLU A 58 -26.94 20.61 23.44
N LYS A 59 -25.78 21.23 23.71
CA LYS A 59 -24.56 21.10 22.93
C LYS A 59 -24.08 19.64 22.92
N VAL A 60 -23.88 19.11 21.71
CA VAL A 60 -22.99 17.97 21.45
C VAL A 60 -21.61 18.29 22.06
N PRO A 61 -20.98 17.37 22.82
CA PRO A 61 -19.68 17.62 23.41
C PRO A 61 -18.63 17.79 22.30
N GLU A 62 -18.12 19.01 22.20
CA GLU A 62 -17.00 19.42 21.38
C GLU A 62 -15.76 18.61 21.80
N LYS A 63 -15.21 17.77 20.91
CA LYS A 63 -13.86 17.20 21.09
C LYS A 63 -12.89 18.35 21.43
N PRO A 64 -11.95 18.17 22.38
CA PRO A 64 -11.10 19.26 22.82
C PRO A 64 -10.39 19.90 21.63
N LYS A 65 -10.65 21.20 21.44
CA LYS A 65 -9.93 22.08 20.51
C LYS A 65 -8.45 21.89 20.74
N ALA A 66 -7.74 21.59 19.65
CA ALA A 66 -6.28 21.65 19.59
C ALA A 66 -5.82 22.97 20.21
N GLU A 67 -5.05 22.88 21.28
CA GLU A 67 -4.43 24.04 21.89
C GLU A 67 -3.51 24.69 20.85
N THR A 68 -3.85 25.91 20.47
CA THR A 68 -3.06 26.75 19.59
C THR A 68 -1.77 27.12 20.32
N SER A 69 -0.76 26.26 20.24
CA SER A 69 0.58 26.60 20.65
C SER A 69 1.06 27.74 19.74
N SER A 70 1.17 28.95 20.30
CA SER A 70 1.71 30.16 19.68
C SER A 70 3.23 30.10 19.45
N GLY A 71 3.79 28.89 19.37
CA GLY A 71 5.13 28.64 18.90
C GLY A 71 5.19 28.66 17.37
N ARG A 72 6.30 29.16 16.81
CA ARG A 72 6.55 29.13 15.37
C ARG A 72 6.38 27.71 14.83
N TYR A 73 5.37 27.48 13.98
CA TYR A 73 5.09 26.18 13.34
C TYR A 73 6.37 25.68 12.63
N SER A 74 6.96 24.62 13.18
CA SER A 74 8.27 24.09 12.81
C SER A 74 8.24 22.56 12.84
N GLY A 75 9.19 21.89 12.19
CA GLY A 75 9.32 20.43 12.26
C GLY A 75 10.59 19.99 13.00
N LYS A 76 10.68 18.71 13.35
CA LYS A 76 11.91 18.09 13.86
C LYS A 76 11.99 16.64 13.39
N TYR A 77 13.21 16.14 13.24
CA TYR A 77 13.46 14.72 13.05
C TYR A 77 13.66 14.03 14.40
N GLU A 78 13.18 12.80 14.50
CA GLU A 78 13.44 11.91 15.62
C GLU A 78 13.92 10.57 15.06
N ILE A 79 15.09 10.10 15.49
CA ILE A 79 15.61 8.75 15.23
C ILE A 79 15.34 7.92 16.48
N TYR A 80 14.73 6.75 16.31
CA TYR A 80 14.30 5.90 17.42
C TYR A 80 14.39 4.41 17.08
N PRO A 81 14.59 3.54 18.07
CA PRO A 81 14.50 2.09 17.87
C PRO A 81 13.04 1.64 17.79
N GLU A 82 12.75 0.74 16.86
CA GLU A 82 11.44 0.07 16.72
C GLU A 82 11.61 -1.28 16.01
N ALA A 83 10.91 -2.31 16.48
CA ALA A 83 10.90 -3.66 15.89
C ALA A 83 12.29 -4.25 15.53
N GLY A 84 13.28 -4.05 16.42
CA GLY A 84 14.65 -4.55 16.25
C GLY A 84 15.48 -3.83 15.18
N GLY A 85 15.10 -2.60 14.79
CA GLY A 85 15.89 -1.70 13.95
C GLY A 85 15.74 -0.25 14.38
N PHE A 86 16.29 0.67 13.60
CA PHE A 86 16.15 2.12 13.80
C PHE A 86 15.31 2.74 12.70
N LYS A 87 14.38 3.61 13.06
CA LYS A 87 13.63 4.43 12.11
C LYS A 87 13.86 5.90 12.41
N TYR A 88 13.56 6.73 11.44
CA TYR A 88 13.38 8.14 11.67
C TYR A 88 11.96 8.57 11.31
N ARG A 89 11.49 9.63 11.94
CA ARG A 89 10.25 10.31 11.59
C ARG A 89 10.43 11.81 11.53
N LEU A 90 9.67 12.45 10.65
CA LEU A 90 9.53 13.91 10.63
C LEU A 90 8.23 14.27 11.35
N LYS A 91 8.33 15.00 12.47
CA LYS A 91 7.18 15.51 13.23
C LYS A 91 7.04 17.01 13.09
N ALA A 92 5.82 17.50 12.96
CA ALA A 92 5.48 18.90 13.11
C ALA A 92 5.43 19.30 14.60
N SER A 93 5.48 20.60 14.88
CA SER A 93 5.54 21.14 16.25
C SER A 93 4.28 20.89 17.06
N ASN A 94 3.15 20.64 16.40
CA ASN A 94 1.89 20.21 16.99
C ASN A 94 1.86 18.71 17.36
N GLY A 95 2.97 17.98 17.15
CA GLY A 95 3.09 16.55 17.43
C GLY A 95 2.68 15.63 16.27
N GLU A 96 2.16 16.17 15.17
CA GLU A 96 1.76 15.38 14.01
C GLU A 96 2.97 14.71 13.33
N ILE A 97 2.88 13.40 13.11
CA ILE A 97 3.86 12.64 12.33
C ILE A 97 3.51 12.83 10.85
N LEU A 98 4.48 13.31 10.05
CA LEU A 98 4.32 13.56 8.62
C LEU A 98 4.88 12.42 7.77
N ILE A 99 6.07 11.93 8.13
CA ILE A 99 6.76 10.83 7.44
C ILE A 99 7.34 9.90 8.49
N VAL A 100 7.24 8.60 8.24
CA VAL A 100 7.98 7.54 8.96
C VAL A 100 8.83 6.78 7.95
N SER A 101 10.10 6.57 8.27
CA SER A 101 11.01 5.83 7.40
C SER A 101 10.79 4.32 7.48
N GLN A 102 11.38 3.61 6.52
CA GLN A 102 11.65 2.18 6.67
C GLN A 102 12.67 1.94 7.81
N ALA A 103 12.77 0.69 8.27
CA ALA A 103 13.73 0.29 9.29
C ALA A 103 15.16 0.22 8.72
N TYR A 104 16.12 0.75 9.48
CA TYR A 104 17.55 0.71 9.23
C TYR A 104 18.25 -0.16 10.28
N ALA A 105 19.40 -0.74 9.92
CA ALA A 105 20.19 -1.55 10.85
C ALA A 105 20.90 -0.71 11.94
N SER A 106 21.09 0.60 11.74
CA SER A 106 21.82 1.46 12.68
C SER A 106 21.28 2.90 12.71
N LYS A 107 21.51 3.62 13.82
CA LYS A 107 21.20 5.06 13.96
C LYS A 107 21.89 5.88 12.85
N ALA A 108 23.14 5.55 12.51
CA ALA A 108 23.89 6.21 11.44
C ALA A 108 23.26 5.98 10.04
N GLY A 109 22.73 4.77 9.80
CA GLY A 109 21.96 4.47 8.58
C GLY A 109 20.69 5.31 8.50
N ALA A 110 19.94 5.43 9.60
CA ALA A 110 18.74 6.28 9.66
C ALA A 110 19.08 7.76 9.43
N ALA A 111 20.18 8.26 10.01
CA ALA A 111 20.66 9.62 9.78
C ALA A 111 21.02 9.88 8.30
N SER A 112 21.68 8.92 7.65
CA SER A 112 21.96 8.97 6.20
C SER A 112 20.67 8.92 5.36
N GLY A 113 19.66 8.22 5.85
CA GLY A 113 18.31 8.20 5.30
C GLY A 113 17.63 9.57 5.33
N ILE A 114 17.78 10.32 6.42
CA ILE A 114 17.28 11.71 6.52
C ILE A 114 17.90 12.59 5.43
N GLU A 115 19.21 12.49 5.20
CA GLU A 115 19.88 13.28 4.15
C GLU A 115 19.41 12.89 2.74
N THR A 116 19.07 11.62 2.54
CA THR A 116 18.47 11.15 1.29
C THR A 116 17.05 11.68 1.14
N LEU A 117 16.26 11.68 2.22
CA LEU A 117 14.93 12.29 2.22
C LEU A 117 15.02 13.78 1.86
N LYS A 118 15.93 14.53 2.49
CA LYS A 118 16.09 15.96 2.23
C LYS A 118 16.30 16.26 0.75
N LYS A 119 17.26 15.58 0.12
CA LYS A 119 17.57 15.71 -1.31
C LYS A 119 16.37 15.38 -2.21
N ASN A 120 15.61 14.35 -1.84
CA ASN A 120 14.44 13.94 -2.63
C ASN A 120 13.22 14.81 -2.35
N VAL A 121 13.07 15.43 -1.19
CA VAL A 121 11.99 16.43 -0.99
C VAL A 121 12.26 17.68 -1.83
N GLU A 122 13.53 18.08 -1.97
CA GLU A 122 13.94 19.23 -2.78
C GLU A 122 13.70 19.01 -4.29
N ALA A 123 14.07 17.85 -4.83
CA ALA A 123 14.02 17.58 -6.27
C ALA A 123 12.95 16.58 -6.74
N GLY A 124 12.29 15.90 -5.80
CA GLY A 124 11.37 14.80 -6.08
C GLY A 124 9.95 15.23 -6.39
N VAL A 125 9.12 14.23 -6.69
CA VAL A 125 7.73 14.42 -7.12
C VAL A 125 6.80 13.85 -6.07
N PHE A 126 5.87 14.65 -5.57
CA PHE A 126 4.82 14.20 -4.68
C PHE A 126 3.60 13.76 -5.50
N GLU A 127 3.09 12.58 -5.22
CA GLU A 127 1.80 12.09 -5.71
C GLU A 127 0.87 11.74 -4.56
N PHE A 128 -0.42 11.56 -4.87
CA PHE A 128 -1.45 11.21 -3.89
C PHE A 128 -2.13 9.93 -4.33
N TYR A 129 -2.17 8.96 -3.41
CA TYR A 129 -2.83 7.69 -3.60
C TYR A 129 -4.00 7.60 -2.63
N THR A 130 -5.20 7.40 -3.17
CA THR A 130 -6.42 7.18 -2.39
C THR A 130 -6.78 5.70 -2.45
N ASP A 131 -6.92 5.09 -1.29
CA ASP A 131 -7.33 3.68 -1.18
C ASP A 131 -8.85 3.51 -1.38
N LYS A 132 -9.29 2.25 -1.42
CA LYS A 132 -10.72 1.90 -1.55
C LYS A 132 -11.57 2.33 -0.35
N SER A 133 -10.93 2.63 0.78
CA SER A 133 -11.56 3.12 2.01
C SER A 133 -11.63 4.65 2.07
N ASN A 134 -11.32 5.34 0.96
CA ASN A 134 -11.27 6.80 0.83
C ASN A 134 -10.22 7.49 1.72
N TYR A 135 -9.18 6.78 2.15
CA TYR A 135 -8.04 7.40 2.80
C TYR A 135 -6.95 7.71 1.77
N THR A 136 -6.45 8.94 1.82
CA THR A 136 -5.38 9.41 0.93
C THR A 136 -4.05 9.48 1.67
N GLN A 137 -3.00 8.90 1.09
CA GLN A 137 -1.61 9.14 1.49
C GLN A 137 -0.86 9.86 0.38
N PHE A 138 0.20 10.59 0.74
CA PHE A 138 1.13 11.11 -0.25
C PHE A 138 2.32 10.16 -0.45
N LEU A 139 2.83 10.09 -1.67
CA LEU A 139 4.00 9.31 -2.06
C LEU A 139 5.06 10.28 -2.57
N LEU A 140 6.26 10.25 -1.99
CA LEU A 140 7.41 10.98 -2.50
C LEU A 140 8.19 10.08 -3.42
N TYR A 141 8.22 10.41 -4.71
CA TYR A 141 9.10 9.79 -5.68
C TYR A 141 10.39 10.58 -5.83
N ASN A 142 11.43 9.91 -6.33
CA ASN A 142 12.61 10.59 -6.84
C ASN A 142 12.28 11.47 -8.06
N SER A 143 13.23 12.29 -8.50
CA SER A 143 13.01 13.31 -9.54
C SER A 143 12.51 12.75 -10.88
N ASN A 144 12.97 11.57 -11.27
CA ASN A 144 12.53 10.90 -12.51
C ASN A 144 11.30 9.99 -12.32
N LYS A 145 10.67 10.04 -11.14
CA LYS A 145 9.46 9.30 -10.81
C LYS A 145 9.57 7.78 -10.91
N ALA A 146 10.79 7.24 -10.90
CA ALA A 146 11.04 5.81 -11.07
C ALA A 146 10.94 5.02 -9.76
N ARG A 147 11.09 5.69 -8.60
CA ARG A 147 11.11 5.01 -7.30
C ARG A 147 10.44 5.86 -6.23
N VAL A 148 9.61 5.22 -5.39
CA VAL A 148 9.10 5.82 -4.15
C VAL A 148 10.22 5.84 -3.12
N ILE A 149 10.49 7.03 -2.56
CA ILE A 149 11.52 7.30 -1.56
C ILE A 149 10.92 7.30 -0.15
N ALA A 150 9.75 7.90 0.01
CA ALA A 150 9.05 7.96 1.28
C ALA A 150 7.53 7.99 1.08
N THR A 151 6.81 7.51 2.07
CA THR A 151 5.34 7.55 2.10
C THR A 151 4.91 8.38 3.30
N GLY A 152 3.87 9.18 3.10
CA GLY A 152 3.18 9.88 4.16
C GLY A 152 2.22 8.98 4.92
N GLU A 153 1.52 9.58 5.88
CA GLU A 153 0.41 8.94 6.58
C GLU A 153 -0.84 8.84 5.71
N PHE A 154 -1.77 7.97 6.11
CA PHE A 154 -3.14 8.00 5.60
C PHE A 154 -3.95 9.12 6.25
N TYR A 155 -4.68 9.86 5.42
CA TYR A 155 -5.55 10.97 5.79
C TYR A 155 -6.96 10.76 5.25
N GLU A 156 -7.96 11.33 5.92
CA GLU A 156 -9.38 11.20 5.55
C GLU A 156 -9.74 11.91 4.22
N SER A 157 -8.82 12.71 3.65
CA SER A 157 -9.06 13.38 2.36
C SER A 157 -7.77 13.77 1.66
N VAL A 158 -7.87 13.96 0.34
CA VAL A 158 -6.79 14.46 -0.51
C VAL A 158 -6.26 15.81 0.00
N ALA A 159 -7.17 16.72 0.40
CA ALA A 159 -6.79 18.02 0.92
C ALA A 159 -5.91 17.93 2.18
N ARG A 160 -6.20 16.98 3.07
CA ARG A 160 -5.37 16.76 4.28
C ARG A 160 -4.00 16.19 3.94
N ALA A 161 -3.94 15.22 3.02
CA ALA A 161 -2.66 14.70 2.54
C ALA A 161 -1.82 15.78 1.84
N GLN A 162 -2.45 16.69 1.08
CA GLN A 162 -1.80 17.84 0.46
C GLN A 162 -1.20 18.79 1.50
N SER A 163 -1.99 19.22 2.50
CA SER A 163 -1.48 20.06 3.59
C SER A 163 -0.33 19.41 4.37
N ALA A 164 -0.37 18.10 4.55
CA ALA A 164 0.72 17.35 5.16
C ALA A 164 1.98 17.35 4.28
N SER A 165 1.84 17.13 2.97
CA SER A 165 2.96 17.18 2.02
C SER A 165 3.60 18.58 1.95
N GLU A 166 2.80 19.64 2.05
CA GLU A 166 3.28 21.02 2.15
C GLU A 166 4.05 21.26 3.44
N SER A 167 3.57 20.69 4.56
CA SER A 167 4.30 20.72 5.83
C SER A 167 5.65 20.00 5.72
N VAL A 168 5.71 18.86 5.03
CA VAL A 168 6.99 18.18 4.72
C VAL A 168 7.92 19.11 3.95
N LYS A 169 7.44 19.73 2.85
CA LYS A 169 8.23 20.69 2.05
C LYS A 169 8.69 21.91 2.85
N LYS A 170 7.98 22.29 3.90
CA LYS A 170 8.38 23.38 4.79
C LYS A 170 9.45 22.95 5.80
N PHE A 171 9.43 21.68 6.23
CA PHE A 171 10.20 21.21 7.37
C PHE A 171 11.35 20.27 7.05
N TYR A 172 11.44 19.78 5.81
CA TYR A 172 12.43 18.77 5.45
C TYR A 172 13.87 19.23 5.73
N ASN A 173 14.17 20.51 5.48
CA ASN A 173 15.52 21.06 5.66
C ASN A 173 15.82 21.49 7.10
N ASN A 174 15.08 20.98 8.09
CA ASN A 174 15.39 21.26 9.49
C ASN A 174 16.53 20.34 9.97
N ASP A 175 17.54 20.92 10.62
CA ASP A 175 18.69 20.20 11.15
C ASP A 175 18.49 19.67 12.57
N LYS A 176 17.32 19.96 13.19
CA LYS A 176 16.98 19.43 14.50
C LYS A 176 16.66 17.93 14.40
N VAL A 177 17.67 17.10 14.66
CA VAL A 177 17.57 15.64 14.77
C VAL A 177 17.73 15.23 16.23
N LEU A 178 16.70 14.62 16.81
CA LEU A 178 16.73 14.05 18.15
C LEU A 178 16.97 12.54 18.07
N ASN A 179 17.94 12.03 18.83
CA ASN A 179 18.14 10.59 18.99
C ASN A 179 17.42 10.14 20.25
N LEU A 180 16.42 9.28 20.09
CA LEU A 180 15.65 8.69 21.18
C LEU A 180 16.17 7.27 21.44
N ASP A 181 16.19 6.87 22.71
CA ASP A 181 16.58 5.52 23.11
C ASP A 181 15.38 4.57 23.26
N ALA A 182 14.17 5.12 23.36
CA ALA A 182 12.90 4.39 23.32
C ALA A 182 11.78 5.32 22.83
N ILE A 183 10.65 4.74 22.44
CA ILE A 183 9.40 5.45 22.12
C ILE A 183 8.29 5.00 23.06
N SER A 184 7.29 5.88 23.23
CA SER A 184 6.08 5.55 23.98
C SER A 184 5.30 4.44 23.29
N PRO A 185 4.64 3.52 24.02
CA PRO A 185 3.82 2.46 23.41
C PRO A 185 2.74 2.97 22.45
N GLU A 186 2.21 4.19 22.68
CA GLU A 186 1.20 4.81 21.82
C GLU A 186 1.77 5.29 20.48
N ASP A 187 3.08 5.53 20.43
CA ASP A 187 3.83 5.91 19.23
C ASP A 187 4.39 4.69 18.49
N MET A 188 4.34 3.49 19.09
CA MET A 188 4.73 2.23 18.46
C MET A 188 3.72 1.84 17.39
N ARG A 189 4.23 1.58 16.20
CA ARG A 189 3.45 1.23 15.01
C ARG A 189 3.85 -0.09 14.42
N GLU A 190 5.02 -0.60 14.77
CA GLU A 190 5.52 -1.87 14.26
C GLU A 190 6.03 -2.71 15.42
N GLU A 191 5.50 -3.93 15.50
CA GLU A 191 5.83 -4.89 16.55
C GLU A 191 6.40 -6.18 15.96
N LEU A 192 7.37 -6.76 16.66
CA LEU A 192 7.88 -8.09 16.34
C LEU A 192 6.85 -9.13 16.78
N VAL A 193 6.46 -10.02 15.87
CA VAL A 193 5.46 -11.02 16.18
C VAL A 193 6.12 -12.20 16.90
N GLU A 194 5.57 -12.58 18.05
CA GLU A 194 5.91 -13.86 18.69
C GLU A 194 5.14 -15.00 18.00
N LEU A 195 5.86 -15.78 17.20
CA LEU A 195 5.28 -16.82 16.38
C LEU A 195 5.21 -18.15 17.13
N LYS A 196 3.98 -18.58 17.43
CA LYS A 196 3.74 -19.92 18.00
C LYS A 196 4.06 -20.99 16.94
N PRO A 197 4.55 -22.18 17.35
CA PRO A 197 4.67 -23.32 16.44
C PRO A 197 3.32 -23.62 15.79
N ILE A 198 3.33 -23.90 14.49
CA ILE A 198 2.13 -24.23 13.72
C ILE A 198 2.42 -25.44 12.84
N GLU A 199 1.45 -26.35 12.76
CA GLU A 199 1.56 -27.51 11.88
C GLU A 199 1.27 -27.10 10.42
N PRO A 200 2.12 -27.49 9.46
CA PRO A 200 1.92 -27.16 8.07
C PRO A 200 0.70 -27.87 7.49
N ALA A 201 0.10 -27.25 6.47
CA ALA A 201 -0.92 -27.85 5.64
C ALA A 201 -0.36 -28.12 4.24
N ASN A 202 -0.65 -29.30 3.70
CA ASN A 202 -0.09 -29.80 2.44
C ASN A 202 -0.90 -29.41 1.18
N ASN A 203 -1.77 -28.41 1.30
CA ASN A 203 -2.77 -28.07 0.29
C ASN A 203 -2.80 -26.56 -0.05
N GLY A 204 -1.79 -25.80 0.34
CA GLY A 204 -1.54 -24.46 -0.19
C GLY A 204 -1.16 -24.49 -1.67
N LYS A 205 -1.31 -23.36 -2.36
CA LYS A 205 -0.97 -23.23 -3.78
C LYS A 205 -0.28 -21.89 -4.06
N PHE A 206 0.85 -21.93 -4.77
CA PHE A 206 1.45 -20.74 -5.38
C PHE A 206 0.97 -20.62 -6.81
N GLU A 207 0.14 -19.64 -7.10
CA GLU A 207 -0.39 -19.37 -8.45
C GLU A 207 0.39 -18.22 -9.07
N PHE A 208 0.94 -18.44 -10.27
CA PHE A 208 1.68 -17.41 -11.02
C PHE A 208 0.77 -16.79 -12.07
N ASP A 209 0.74 -15.47 -12.13
CA ASP A 209 -0.08 -14.72 -13.07
C ASP A 209 0.77 -13.69 -13.83
N GLU A 210 0.31 -13.33 -15.04
CA GLU A 210 0.92 -12.25 -15.82
C GLU A 210 0.00 -11.02 -15.85
N LEU A 211 0.53 -9.88 -15.41
CA LEU A 211 -0.14 -8.58 -15.41
C LEU A 211 0.70 -7.61 -16.24
N SER A 212 0.16 -7.18 -17.38
CA SER A 212 0.81 -6.19 -18.26
C SER A 212 2.24 -6.56 -18.71
N GLY A 213 2.51 -7.86 -18.92
CA GLY A 213 3.84 -8.36 -19.30
C GLY A 213 4.81 -8.57 -18.14
N GLU A 214 4.36 -8.31 -16.91
CA GLU A 214 5.10 -8.63 -15.69
C GLU A 214 4.46 -9.82 -14.97
N ILE A 215 5.26 -10.61 -14.27
CA ILE A 215 4.84 -11.83 -13.59
C ILE A 215 4.72 -11.55 -12.10
N LEU A 216 3.62 -11.94 -11.49
CA LEU A 216 3.43 -11.97 -10.03
C LEU A 216 3.07 -13.39 -9.60
N PHE A 217 3.09 -13.64 -8.30
CA PHE A 217 2.55 -14.87 -7.75
C PHE A 217 1.78 -14.63 -6.45
N ARG A 218 0.80 -15.50 -6.20
CA ARG A 218 -0.06 -15.45 -5.02
C ARG A 218 0.04 -16.74 -4.26
N LEU A 219 0.15 -16.66 -2.93
CA LEU A 219 -0.12 -17.82 -2.08
C LEU A 219 -1.62 -17.88 -1.82
N LYS A 220 -2.24 -19.00 -2.15
CA LYS A 220 -3.65 -19.28 -1.86
C LYS A 220 -3.80 -20.40 -0.84
N ALA A 221 -4.75 -20.24 0.07
CA ALA A 221 -5.22 -21.30 0.95
C ALA A 221 -6.04 -22.34 0.17
N SER A 222 -6.39 -23.46 0.82
CA SER A 222 -7.11 -24.56 0.19
C SER A 222 -8.53 -24.21 -0.29
N ASN A 223 -9.15 -23.20 0.32
CA ASN A 223 -10.45 -22.63 -0.05
C ASN A 223 -10.36 -21.63 -1.22
N GLY A 224 -9.15 -21.35 -1.75
CA GLY A 224 -8.91 -20.38 -2.81
C GLY A 224 -8.68 -18.94 -2.33
N GLU A 225 -8.72 -18.69 -1.03
CA GLU A 225 -8.42 -17.38 -0.44
C GLU A 225 -6.97 -16.99 -0.68
N VAL A 226 -6.74 -15.76 -1.16
CA VAL A 226 -5.39 -15.20 -1.36
C VAL A 226 -4.84 -14.77 -0.01
N LEU A 227 -3.75 -15.39 0.42
CA LEU A 227 -3.09 -15.08 1.68
C LEU A 227 -2.06 -13.95 1.52
N PHE A 228 -1.37 -13.90 0.38
CA PHE A 228 -0.55 -12.77 -0.01
C PHE A 228 -0.31 -12.74 -1.52
N GLU A 229 0.04 -11.56 -2.03
CA GLU A 229 0.48 -11.31 -3.40
C GLU A 229 1.91 -10.75 -3.40
N SER A 230 2.77 -11.26 -4.27
CA SER A 230 4.13 -10.74 -4.44
C SER A 230 4.16 -9.48 -5.31
N ASN A 231 5.29 -8.76 -5.27
CA ASN A 231 5.54 -7.71 -6.27
C ASN A 231 5.61 -8.31 -7.67
N THR A 232 5.52 -7.47 -8.70
CA THR A 232 5.70 -7.91 -10.08
C THR A 232 7.18 -8.09 -10.43
N TYR A 233 7.44 -8.97 -11.39
CA TYR A 233 8.77 -9.38 -11.85
C TYR A 233 8.83 -9.38 -13.39
N SER A 234 9.97 -9.06 -13.97
CA SER A 234 10.15 -9.07 -15.42
C SER A 234 10.25 -10.47 -16.04
N SER A 235 10.41 -11.52 -15.23
CA SER A 235 10.53 -12.90 -15.71
C SER A 235 10.09 -13.92 -14.66
N LYS A 236 9.69 -15.11 -15.13
CA LYS A 236 9.32 -16.23 -14.27
C LYS A 236 10.50 -16.71 -13.42
N ALA A 237 11.71 -16.69 -14.00
CA ALA A 237 12.94 -17.05 -13.28
C ALA A 237 13.19 -16.13 -12.08
N SER A 238 13.05 -14.81 -12.25
CA SER A 238 13.18 -13.86 -11.13
C SER A 238 12.09 -14.03 -10.07
N ALA A 239 10.85 -14.32 -10.49
CA ALA A 239 9.75 -14.57 -9.58
C ALA A 239 9.99 -15.84 -8.72
N LEU A 240 10.48 -16.92 -9.33
CA LEU A 240 10.85 -18.15 -8.62
C LEU A 240 12.01 -17.94 -7.64
N GLN A 241 13.04 -17.18 -8.03
CA GLN A 241 14.13 -16.83 -7.11
C GLN A 241 13.63 -16.03 -5.90
N SER A 242 12.72 -15.07 -6.14
CA SER A 242 12.10 -14.29 -5.08
C SER A 242 11.24 -15.16 -4.15
N LEU A 243 10.48 -16.11 -4.70
CA LEU A 243 9.70 -17.08 -3.93
C LEU A 243 10.59 -17.86 -2.94
N GLU A 244 11.77 -18.31 -3.35
CA GLU A 244 12.70 -19.00 -2.47
C GLU A 244 13.25 -18.10 -1.34
N VAL A 245 13.49 -16.82 -1.62
CA VAL A 245 13.86 -15.84 -0.59
C VAL A 245 12.72 -15.63 0.41
N ILE A 246 11.48 -15.53 -0.08
CA ILE A 246 10.29 -15.38 0.74
C ILE A 246 10.09 -16.61 1.63
N LYS A 247 10.17 -17.83 1.10
CA LYS A 247 10.05 -19.07 1.89
C LYS A 247 11.04 -19.10 3.06
N LYS A 248 12.31 -18.78 2.81
CA LYS A 248 13.35 -18.71 3.86
C LYS A 248 13.06 -17.63 4.90
N ALA A 249 12.53 -16.49 4.49
CA ALA A 249 12.16 -15.43 5.42
C ALA A 249 10.95 -15.82 6.28
N ILE A 250 9.96 -16.54 5.71
CA ILE A 250 8.81 -17.09 6.46
C ILE A 250 9.30 -18.12 7.49
N GLU A 251 10.19 -19.02 7.09
CA GLU A 251 10.78 -20.03 7.97
C GLU A 251 11.57 -19.41 9.11
N ALA A 252 12.34 -18.35 8.83
CA ALA A 252 13.05 -17.57 9.85
C ALA A 252 12.12 -16.75 10.75
N GLY A 253 10.82 -16.66 10.44
CA GLY A 253 9.85 -15.94 11.24
C GLY A 253 10.05 -14.42 11.26
N ASN A 254 10.62 -13.83 10.19
CA ASN A 254 10.93 -12.40 10.11
C ASN A 254 9.68 -11.52 9.85
N PHE A 255 8.60 -11.80 10.56
CA PHE A 255 7.35 -11.07 10.47
C PHE A 255 7.28 -9.92 11.46
N ARG A 256 6.56 -8.89 11.05
CA ARG A 256 6.21 -7.76 11.89
C ARG A 256 4.76 -7.38 11.62
N VAL A 257 4.05 -6.95 12.65
CA VAL A 257 2.70 -6.39 12.50
C VAL A 257 2.81 -4.88 12.58
N MET A 258 2.30 -4.22 11.54
CA MET A 258 2.19 -2.77 11.48
C MET A 258 0.76 -2.35 11.81
N LYS A 259 0.60 -1.31 12.63
CA LYS A 259 -0.64 -0.57 12.82
C LYS A 259 -0.53 0.81 12.16
N ASP A 260 -1.47 1.12 11.26
CA ASP A 260 -1.54 2.44 10.64
C ASP A 260 -2.23 3.48 11.55
N LYS A 261 -2.23 4.75 11.14
CA LYS A 261 -2.87 5.87 11.88
C LYS A 261 -4.39 5.70 12.01
N VAL A 262 -5.02 4.93 11.12
CA VAL A 262 -6.45 4.64 11.12
C VAL A 262 -6.78 3.49 12.08
N GLY A 263 -5.76 2.76 12.55
CA GLY A 263 -5.88 1.61 13.43
C GLY A 263 -6.05 0.29 12.69
N ARG A 264 -5.76 0.25 11.38
CA ARG A 264 -5.73 -0.98 10.59
C ARG A 264 -4.38 -1.67 10.76
N PHE A 265 -4.40 -2.99 10.69
CA PHE A 265 -3.25 -3.85 10.91
C PHE A 265 -2.81 -4.50 9.60
N GLN A 266 -1.51 -4.62 9.38
CA GLN A 266 -0.94 -5.28 8.22
C GLN A 266 0.33 -6.02 8.65
N PHE A 267 0.44 -7.29 8.29
CA PHE A 267 1.70 -8.00 8.50
C PHE A 267 2.69 -7.68 7.38
N LYS A 268 3.97 -7.66 7.73
CA LYS A 268 5.08 -7.41 6.80
C LYS A 268 6.16 -8.44 7.03
N LEU A 269 6.70 -8.96 5.94
CA LEU A 269 7.80 -9.93 5.95
C LEU A 269 9.08 -9.23 5.52
N TYR A 270 10.14 -9.44 6.31
CA TYR A 270 11.44 -8.83 6.06
C TYR A 270 12.50 -9.90 5.76
N ALA A 271 13.47 -9.53 4.93
CA ALA A 271 14.70 -10.30 4.79
C ALA A 271 15.58 -10.16 6.04
N SER A 272 16.62 -10.99 6.13
CA SER A 272 17.60 -10.95 7.23
C SER A 272 18.30 -9.58 7.37
N ASN A 273 18.53 -8.90 6.24
CA ASN A 273 19.08 -7.53 6.19
C ASN A 273 18.04 -6.43 6.49
N LYS A 274 16.82 -6.79 6.94
CA LYS A 274 15.71 -5.89 7.25
C LYS A 274 15.10 -5.15 6.05
N SER A 275 15.36 -5.57 4.80
CA SER A 275 14.59 -5.07 3.66
C SER A 275 13.19 -5.70 3.61
N LEU A 276 12.17 -4.91 3.31
CA LEU A 276 10.80 -5.39 3.12
C LEU A 276 10.72 -6.31 1.90
N LEU A 277 10.19 -7.52 2.08
CA LEU A 277 9.97 -8.49 1.00
C LEU A 277 8.51 -8.50 0.53
N LEU A 278 7.59 -8.45 1.49
CA LEU A 278 6.16 -8.64 1.27
C LEU A 278 5.38 -7.83 2.31
N SER A 279 4.22 -7.31 1.90
CA SER A 279 3.19 -6.85 2.82
C SER A 279 1.91 -7.65 2.58
N GLY A 280 1.24 -8.04 3.66
CA GLY A 280 -0.08 -8.68 3.59
C GLY A 280 -1.20 -7.69 3.28
N GLU A 281 -2.44 -8.14 3.37
CA GLU A 281 -3.59 -7.25 3.30
C GLU A 281 -3.74 -6.42 4.59
N THR A 282 -4.65 -5.45 4.56
CA THR A 282 -5.00 -4.64 5.72
C THR A 282 -6.23 -5.22 6.43
N TYR A 283 -6.12 -5.38 7.74
CA TYR A 283 -7.13 -5.95 8.62
C TYR A 283 -7.65 -4.91 9.62
N PRO A 284 -8.91 -5.02 10.08
CA PRO A 284 -9.48 -4.06 11.02
C PRO A 284 -8.97 -4.21 12.46
N ASN A 285 -8.40 -5.37 12.81
CA ASN A 285 -7.87 -5.66 14.14
C ASN A 285 -6.64 -6.58 14.05
N GLU A 286 -5.89 -6.63 15.14
CA GLU A 286 -4.64 -7.38 15.25
C GLU A 286 -4.85 -8.90 15.15
N GLU A 287 -5.88 -9.43 15.80
CA GLU A 287 -6.17 -10.87 15.82
C GLU A 287 -6.41 -11.43 14.42
N ASN A 288 -7.18 -10.73 13.58
CA ASN A 288 -7.41 -11.11 12.19
C ASN A 288 -6.10 -11.06 11.37
N CYS A 289 -5.24 -10.07 11.64
CA CYS A 289 -3.94 -9.96 10.99
C CYS A 289 -3.01 -11.14 11.36
N LEU A 290 -2.98 -11.50 12.65
CA LEU A 290 -2.22 -12.64 13.15
C LEU A 290 -2.76 -13.98 12.60
N SER A 291 -4.08 -14.14 12.52
CA SER A 291 -4.71 -15.32 11.92
C SER A 291 -4.36 -15.49 10.44
N ALA A 292 -4.32 -14.39 9.69
CA ALA A 292 -3.88 -14.41 8.29
C ALA A 292 -2.39 -14.76 8.17
N LEU A 293 -1.54 -14.20 9.04
CA LEU A 293 -0.11 -14.52 9.11
C LEU A 293 0.09 -16.01 9.42
N ASP A 294 -0.63 -16.56 10.39
CA ASP A 294 -0.58 -17.99 10.72
C ASP A 294 -1.05 -18.85 9.54
N SER A 295 -2.04 -18.40 8.78
CA SER A 295 -2.44 -19.06 7.54
C SER A 295 -1.30 -19.06 6.52
N VAL A 296 -0.59 -17.94 6.31
CA VAL A 296 0.60 -17.90 5.45
C VAL A 296 1.62 -18.95 5.90
N ARG A 297 1.94 -18.99 7.20
CA ARG A 297 2.89 -19.94 7.79
C ARG A 297 2.42 -21.40 7.69
N ARG A 298 1.12 -21.63 7.73
CA ARG A 298 0.53 -22.96 7.59
C ARG A 298 0.60 -23.46 6.15
N PHE A 299 0.26 -22.63 5.17
CA PHE A 299 0.07 -23.08 3.78
C PHE A 299 1.32 -22.94 2.90
N TYR A 300 2.38 -22.23 3.31
CA TYR A 300 3.54 -21.98 2.42
C TYR A 300 4.47 -23.18 2.21
N GLN A 301 4.66 -24.05 3.22
CA GLN A 301 5.75 -25.05 3.22
C GLN A 301 5.62 -26.04 2.07
N ASP A 302 4.44 -26.63 1.96
CA ASP A 302 4.12 -27.67 0.98
C ASP A 302 3.25 -27.14 -0.16
N ALA A 303 3.19 -25.81 -0.33
CA ALA A 303 2.38 -25.22 -1.38
C ALA A 303 2.89 -25.64 -2.76
N LYS A 304 1.98 -26.18 -3.56
CA LYS A 304 2.28 -26.58 -4.94
C LYS A 304 2.29 -25.35 -5.84
N ILE A 305 3.26 -25.29 -6.74
CA ILE A 305 3.26 -24.28 -7.79
C ILE A 305 2.22 -24.70 -8.84
N VAL A 306 1.29 -23.79 -9.13
CA VAL A 306 0.24 -23.93 -10.14
C VAL A 306 0.47 -22.82 -11.17
N GLU A 307 0.37 -23.21 -12.44
CA GLU A 307 0.51 -22.32 -13.61
C GLU A 307 -0.87 -21.98 -14.18
#